data_AF-A0A661JWQ7-F1
#
_entry.id   AF-A0A661JWQ7-F1
#
_cell.length_a   1.000
_cell.length_b   1.000
_cell.length_c   1.000
_cell.angle_alpha   90.00
_cell.angle_beta   90.00
_cell.angle_gamma   90.00
#
_symmetry.space_group_name_H-M   'P 1'
#
loop_
_entity.id
_entity.type
_entity.pdbx_description
1 polymer ?
#
loop_
_entity_poly.entity_id
_entity_poly.type
_entity_poly.pdbx_seq_one_letter_code
_entity_poly.pdbx_strand_id
1 'polypeptide(L)' 'MKLKRDLRYVVEPSDTTKVVRFHDFQGKEHTCQIRDYSRTGLSFVMEEGSLIFKIGDIIKDLRFYSQDREIFKGQAH' A
#
# COMPACT_ATOMS: atom_id res chain seq x y z
N MET A 1 20.75 -17.08 -12.02
CA MET A 1 20.62 -16.20 -10.84
C MET A 1 19.17 -16.28 -10.34
N LYS A 2 18.90 -16.99 -9.24
CA LYS A 2 17.54 -17.03 -8.66
C LYS A 2 17.32 -15.71 -7.93
N LEU A 3 16.32 -14.91 -8.35
CA LEU A 3 15.86 -13.77 -7.54
C LEU A 3 15.45 -14.32 -6.17
N LYS A 4 16.23 -14.01 -5.12
CA LYS A 4 15.76 -14.18 -3.74
C LYS A 4 14.66 -13.14 -3.53
N ARG A 5 13.41 -13.53 -3.80
CA ARG A 5 12.25 -12.70 -3.47
C ARG A 5 12.19 -12.58 -1.94
N ASP A 6 12.02 -11.37 -1.44
CA ASP A 6 11.69 -11.17 -0.03
C ASP A 6 10.45 -12.03 0.32
N LEU A 7 10.45 -12.63 1.52
CA LEU A 7 9.27 -13.33 2.03
C LEU A 7 8.10 -12.34 2.08
N ARG A 8 7.00 -12.67 1.40
CA ARG A 8 5.76 -11.88 1.41
C ARG A 8 4.71 -12.57 2.25
N TYR A 9 4.06 -11.80 3.10
CA TYR A 9 2.93 -12.21 3.93
C TYR A 9 1.64 -11.86 3.18
N VAL A 10 0.84 -12.88 2.89
CA VAL A 10 -0.45 -12.72 2.21
C VAL A 10 -1.50 -12.32 3.25
N VAL A 11 -2.34 -11.35 2.88
CA VAL A 11 -3.48 -10.91 3.67
C VAL A 11 -4.71 -11.65 3.17
N GLU A 12 -5.49 -12.22 4.08
CA GLU A 12 -6.74 -12.90 3.74
C GLU A 12 -7.72 -11.91 3.11
N PRO A 13 -8.47 -12.29 2.05
CA PRO A 13 -9.42 -11.38 1.39
C PRO A 13 -10.50 -10.79 2.32
N SER A 14 -10.77 -11.44 3.46
CA SER A 14 -11.71 -10.99 4.48
C SER A 14 -11.07 -10.07 5.55
N ASP A 15 -9.74 -9.96 5.60
CA ASP A 15 -9.04 -9.08 6.55
C ASP A 15 -9.11 -7.63 6.05
N THR A 16 -10.02 -6.87 6.64
CA THR A 16 -10.21 -5.44 6.37
C THR A 16 -9.36 -4.54 7.27
N THR A 17 -8.56 -5.13 8.16
CA THR A 17 -7.77 -4.40 9.16
C THR A 17 -6.43 -3.91 8.63
N LYS A 18 -6.00 -4.38 7.45
CA LYS A 18 -4.73 -4.01 6.82
C LYS A 18 -4.96 -3.13 5.61
N VAL A 19 -4.72 -1.85 5.79
CA VAL A 19 -5.00 -0.85 4.76
C VAL A 19 -3.81 0.05 4.53
N VAL A 20 -3.73 0.55 3.31
CA VAL A 20 -2.85 1.65 2.94
C VAL A 20 -3.70 2.91 2.75
N ARG A 21 -3.22 4.05 3.26
CA ARG A 21 -3.83 5.36 3.08
C ARG A 21 -2.84 6.32 2.44
N PHE A 22 -3.30 7.15 1.52
CA PHE A 22 -2.49 8.18 0.87
C PHE A 22 -3.38 9.25 0.24
N HIS A 23 -2.82 10.42 -0.07
CA HIS A 23 -3.52 11.45 -0.81
C HIS A 23 -3.15 11.37 -2.30
N ASP A 24 -4.14 11.55 -3.17
CA ASP A 24 -3.89 11.71 -4.60
C ASP A 24 -3.39 13.12 -4.97
N PHE A 25 -3.16 13.35 -6.26
CA PHE A 25 -2.70 14.62 -6.80
C PHE A 25 -3.72 15.77 -6.65
N GLN A 26 -4.98 15.48 -6.32
CA GLN A 26 -6.03 16.45 -6.00
C GLN A 26 -6.21 16.64 -4.49
N GLY A 27 -5.42 15.94 -3.67
CA GLY A 27 -5.51 16.00 -2.21
C GLY A 27 -6.67 15.18 -1.63
N LYS A 28 -7.28 14.27 -2.39
CA LYS A 28 -8.29 13.34 -1.86
C LYS A 28 -7.59 12.15 -1.20
N GLU A 29 -7.99 11.82 0.02
CA GLU A 29 -7.50 10.63 0.73
C GLU A 29 -8.15 9.36 0.13
N HIS A 30 -7.31 8.36 -0.15
CA HIS A 30 -7.72 7.03 -0.57
C HIS A 30 -7.35 6.03 0.52
N THR A 31 -8.26 5.08 0.79
CA THR A 31 -8.00 3.94 1.67
C THR A 31 -8.15 2.66 0.86
N CYS A 32 -7.08 1.87 0.80
CA CYS A 32 -7.02 0.68 -0.04
C CYS A 32 -6.64 -0.55 0.77
N GLN A 33 -7.28 -1.69 0.46
CA GLN A 33 -7.00 -2.97 1.12
C GLN A 33 -5.66 -3.54 0.63
N ILE A 34 -4.83 -4.00 1.57
CA ILE A 34 -3.54 -4.64 1.26
C ILE A 34 -3.78 -6.10 0.91
N ARG A 35 -3.13 -6.59 -0.16
CA ARG A 35 -3.16 -8.01 -0.56
C ARG A 35 -1.98 -8.79 -0.01
N ASP A 36 -0.80 -8.21 -0.06
CA ASP A 36 0.41 -8.79 0.51
C ASP A 36 1.43 -7.70 0.85
N TYR A 37 2.33 -8.02 1.77
CA TYR A 37 3.41 -7.13 2.17
C TYR A 37 4.69 -7.88 2.49
N SER A 38 5.81 -7.20 2.36
CA SER A 38 7.13 -7.67 2.74
C SER A 38 7.86 -6.56 3.50
N ARG A 39 9.13 -6.80 3.84
CA ARG A 39 10.00 -5.79 4.42
C ARG A 39 10.24 -4.58 3.50
N THR A 40 10.15 -4.76 2.18
CA THR A 40 10.59 -3.76 1.19
C THR A 40 9.45 -3.21 0.34
N GLY A 41 8.25 -3.78 0.42
CA GLY A 41 7.12 -3.27 -0.33
C GLY A 41 5.82 -4.04 -0.07
N LEU A 42 4.72 -3.46 -0.52
CA LEU A 42 3.38 -4.01 -0.37
C LEU A 42 2.62 -3.96 -1.70
N SER A 43 1.52 -4.69 -1.78
CA SER A 43 0.56 -4.63 -2.87
C SER A 43 -0.82 -4.29 -2.29
N PHE A 44 -1.60 -3.49 -3.01
CA PHE A 44 -2.94 -3.10 -2.60
C PHE A 44 -3.87 -3.03 -3.80
N VAL A 45 -5.18 -3.05 -3.53
CA VAL A 45 -6.22 -2.97 -4.56
C VAL A 45 -6.85 -1.60 -4.52
N MET A 46 -7.03 -1.01 -5.70
CA MET A 46 -7.83 0.19 -5.89
C MET A 46 -9.13 -0.18 -6.60
N GLU A 47 -10.21 0.54 -6.31
CA GLU A 47 -11.47 0.40 -7.04
C GLU A 47 -11.29 0.82 -8.50
N GLU A 48 -12.02 0.19 -9.42
CA GLU A 48 -11.96 0.53 -10.84
C GLU A 48 -12.29 2.01 -11.08
N GLY A 49 -11.46 2.70 -11.87
CA GLY A 49 -11.65 4.11 -12.22
C GLY A 49 -11.22 5.13 -11.15
N SER A 50 -10.69 4.71 -10.01
CA SER A 50 -10.28 5.61 -8.93
C SER A 50 -9.04 6.46 -9.28
N LEU A 51 -7.94 5.82 -9.70
CA LEU A 51 -6.70 6.49 -10.08
C LEU A 51 -5.85 5.57 -10.97
N ILE A 52 -5.09 6.15 -11.91
CA ILE A 52 -4.12 5.40 -12.72
C ILE A 52 -2.72 5.83 -12.31
N PHE A 53 -1.99 4.92 -11.67
CA PHE A 53 -0.56 5.08 -11.40
C PHE A 53 0.28 4.51 -12.54
N LYS A 54 1.36 5.22 -12.87
CA LYS A 54 2.42 4.74 -13.76
C LYS A 54 3.56 4.15 -12.92
N ILE A 55 4.29 3.21 -13.52
CA ILE A 55 5.52 2.70 -12.90
C ILE A 55 6.49 3.87 -12.73
N GLY A 56 6.97 4.07 -11.50
CA GLY A 56 7.86 5.17 -11.13
C GLY A 56 7.17 6.34 -10.41
N ASP A 57 5.84 6.35 -10.35
CA ASP A 57 5.12 7.36 -9.57
C ASP A 57 5.44 7.21 -8.07
N ILE A 58 5.66 8.34 -7.41
CA ILE A 58 6.01 8.40 -5.99
C ILE A 58 4.79 8.87 -5.19
N ILE A 59 4.29 8.01 -4.31
CA ILE A 59 3.24 8.33 -3.34
C ILE A 59 3.90 8.83 -2.06
N LYS A 60 4.03 10.15 -1.91
CA LYS A 60 4.86 10.79 -0.87
C LYS A 60 4.38 10.56 0.57
N ASP A 61 3.08 10.39 0.76
CA ASP A 61 2.43 10.38 2.07
C ASP A 61 1.76 9.04 2.39
N LEU A 62 2.22 7.97 1.74
CA LEU A 62 1.72 6.61 1.92
C LEU A 62 1.87 6.16 3.37
N ARG A 63 0.78 5.69 3.98
CA ARG A 63 0.72 5.18 5.35
C ARG A 63 0.14 3.78 5.36
N PHE A 64 0.79 2.86 6.05
CA PHE A 64 0.30 1.50 6.25
C PHE A 64 -0.26 1.39 7.67
N TYR A 65 -1.52 0.97 7.77
CA TYR A 65 -2.18 0.60 9.01
C TYR A 65 -2.43 -0.91 9.10
N SER A 66 -2.27 -1.47 10.30
CA SER A 66 -2.73 -2.80 10.66
C SER A 66 -3.49 -2.72 11.99
N GLN A 67 -4.75 -3.17 12.01
CA GLN A 67 -5.61 -3.10 13.21
C GLN A 67 -5.68 -1.67 13.78
N ASP A 68 -5.93 -0.69 12.89
CA ASP A 68 -5.97 0.75 13.16
C ASP A 68 -4.68 1.38 13.73
N ARG A 69 -3.59 0.62 13.82
CA ARG A 69 -2.28 1.12 14.19
C ARG A 69 -1.46 1.46 12.96
N GLU A 70 -0.94 2.68 12.89
CA GLU A 70 0.05 3.07 11.88
C GLU A 70 1.35 2.29 12.14
N ILE A 71 1.78 1.50 11.16
CA ILE A 71 3.01 0.69 11.26
C ILE A 71 4.10 1.16 10.30
N PHE A 72 3.74 1.92 9.27
CA PHE A 72 4.70 2.58 8.41
C PHE A 72 4.12 3.90 7.89
N LYS A 73 4.99 4.89 7.76
CA LYS A 73 4.71 6.17 7.13
C LYS A 73 5.85 6.51 6.19
N GLY A 74 5.52 6.72 4.92
CA GLY A 74 6.45 7.18 3.90
C GLY A 74 7.07 8.50 4.34
N GLN A 75 8.40 8.57 4.30
CA GLN A 75 9.11 9.82 4.49
C GLN A 75 9.24 10.49 3.12
N ALA A 76 8.67 11.68 2.97
CA ALA A 76 8.97 12.54 1.85
C ALA A 76 10.39 13.11 2.07
N HIS A 77 11.36 12.62 1.31
CA HIS A 77 12.67 13.27 1.16
C HIS A 77 12.64 14.21 -0.04
#